data_AF-A0A0F8Y4P2-F1
#
_entry.id   AF-A0A0F8Y4P2-F1
#
_cell.length_a   1.000
_cell.length_b   1.000
_cell.length_c   1.000
_cell.angle_alpha   90.00
_cell.angle_beta   90.00
_cell.angle_gamma   90.00
#
_symmetry.space_group_name_H-M   'P 1'
#
loop_
_entity.id
_entity.type
_entity.pdbx_description
1 polymer ?
#
loop_
_entity_poly.entity_id
_entity_poly.type
_entity_poly.pdbx_seq_one_letter_code
_entity_poly.pdbx_strand_id
1 'polypeptide(L)'
;KMKRASERLRHQLPDVQIEGEMHAMSAFNETLRASICKDANLNGRANVLIMPNMDAASIALGLIRSLTNARLVGPFLYGLEKPAHILIPSVSGRGILNMTAMIGASIHAKSEQS
;
A
#
# COMPACT_ATOMS: atom_id res chain seq x y z
N LYS A 1 4.80 17.77 0.85
CA LYS A 1 3.45 17.14 0.83
C LYS A 1 3.42 15.87 1.67
N MET A 2 4.33 14.92 1.44
CA MET A 2 4.34 13.61 2.12
C MET A 2 4.53 13.71 3.63
N LYS A 3 5.46 14.56 4.10
CA LYS A 3 5.64 14.82 5.54
C LYS A 3 4.34 15.23 6.28
N ARG A 4 3.54 16.14 5.69
CA ARG A 4 2.26 16.54 6.28
C ARG A 4 1.23 15.40 6.25
N ALA A 5 1.27 14.54 5.23
CA ALA A 5 0.37 13.40 5.14
C ALA A 5 0.71 12.33 6.20
N SER A 6 1.99 12.02 6.40
CA SER A 6 2.44 11.07 7.44
C SER A 6 2.14 11.58 8.85
N GLU A 7 2.35 12.87 9.12
CA GLU A 7 1.96 13.51 10.39
C GLU A 7 0.46 13.37 10.66
N ARG A 8 -0.39 13.68 9.68
CA ARG A 8 -1.84 13.50 9.82
C ARG A 8 -2.25 12.06 10.06
N LEU A 9 -1.66 11.11 9.32
CA LEU A 9 -1.96 9.69 9.49
C LEU A 9 -1.52 9.18 10.86
N ARG A 10 -0.35 9.60 11.37
CA ARG A 10 0.09 9.28 12.74
C ARG A 10 -0.88 9.77 13.80
N HIS A 11 -1.45 10.96 13.62
CA HIS A 11 -2.47 11.48 14.54
C HIS A 11 -3.80 10.72 14.45
N GLN A 12 -4.21 10.30 13.25
CA GLN A 12 -5.48 9.60 13.04
C GLN A 12 -5.42 8.10 13.40
N LEU A 13 -4.23 7.51 13.31
CA LEU A 13 -3.99 6.08 13.50
C LEU A 13 -2.77 5.88 14.44
N PRO A 14 -2.90 6.21 15.74
CA PRO A 14 -1.78 6.19 16.69
C PRO A 14 -1.18 4.79 16.89
N ASP A 15 -1.98 3.74 16.71
CA ASP A 15 -1.56 2.35 16.89
C ASP A 15 -0.82 1.77 15.67
N VAL A 16 -0.73 2.52 14.57
CA VAL A 16 -0.09 2.07 13.33
C VAL A 16 1.29 2.69 13.18
N GLN A 17 2.27 1.86 12.84
CA GLN A 17 3.62 2.33 12.51
C GLN A 17 3.62 3.03 11.15
N ILE A 18 3.75 4.35 11.17
CA ILE A 18 3.72 5.19 9.98
C ILE A 18 4.93 6.11 9.99
N GLU A 19 5.70 6.09 8.91
CA GLU A 19 6.89 6.90 8.75
C GLU A 19 6.90 7.60 7.38
N GLY A 20 7.44 8.81 7.34
CA GLY A 20 7.53 9.58 6.10
C GLY A 20 7.68 11.08 6.34
N GLU A 21 8.16 11.87 5.38
CA GLU A 21 8.66 11.46 4.06
C GLU A 21 9.94 10.62 4.16
N MET A 22 10.05 9.58 3.33
CA MET A 22 11.16 8.64 3.39
C MET A 22 11.49 8.08 2.02
N HIS A 23 12.79 7.89 1.74
CA HIS A 23 13.25 7.20 0.54
C HIS A 23 13.01 5.69 0.65
N ALA A 24 12.67 5.04 -0.47
CA ALA A 24 12.38 3.61 -0.50
C ALA A 24 13.53 2.74 0.03
N MET A 25 14.79 3.13 -0.22
CA MET A 25 15.96 2.41 0.31
C MET A 25 15.95 2.34 1.83
N SER A 26 15.66 3.47 2.50
CA SER A 26 15.58 3.55 3.96
C SER A 26 14.30 2.90 4.51
N ALA A 27 13.22 2.90 3.73
CA ALA A 27 12.00 2.18 4.11
C ALA A 27 12.24 0.66 4.21
N PHE A 28 13.06 0.09 3.30
CA PHE A 28 13.34 -1.35 3.28
C PHE A 28 14.55 -1.78 4.10
N ASN A 29 15.49 -0.88 4.41
CA ASN A 29 16.70 -1.19 5.16
C ASN A 29 16.68 -0.45 6.51
N GLU A 30 16.38 -1.20 7.58
CA GLU A 30 16.30 -0.68 8.94
C GLU A 30 17.64 -0.10 9.44
N THR A 31 18.77 -0.76 9.15
CA THR A 31 20.10 -0.27 9.53
C THR A 31 20.40 1.08 8.89
N LEU A 32 20.08 1.21 7.59
CA LEU A 32 20.21 2.49 6.88
C LEU A 32 19.23 3.53 7.44
N ARG A 33 18.00 3.15 7.79
CA ARG A 33 17.03 4.06 8.41
C ARG A 33 17.51 4.58 9.74
N ALA A 34 18.03 3.72 10.61
CA ALA A 34 18.50 4.10 11.94
C ALA A 34 19.67 5.10 11.89
N SER A 35 20.52 5.05 10.85
CA SER A 35 21.63 5.99 10.71
C SER A 35 21.19 7.40 10.26
N ILE A 36 20.10 7.51 9.50
CA ILE A 36 19.62 8.79 8.94
C ILE A 36 18.36 9.35 9.64
N CYS A 37 17.56 8.50 10.27
CA CYS A 37 16.29 8.80 10.92
C CYS A 37 16.27 8.19 12.33
N LYS A 38 16.83 8.91 13.30
CA LYS A 38 16.99 8.43 14.68
C LYS A 38 15.67 8.24 15.43
N ASP A 39 14.64 8.99 15.06
CA ASP A 39 13.33 9.00 15.75
C ASP A 39 12.24 8.28 14.93
N ALA A 40 12.62 7.34 14.06
CA ALA A 40 11.66 6.64 13.20
C ALA A 40 10.77 5.69 14.03
N ASN A 41 9.44 5.77 13.84
CA ASN A 41 8.46 4.93 14.54
C ASN A 41 8.19 3.58 13.83
N LEU A 42 9.07 3.19 12.90
CA LEU A 42 8.92 1.99 12.08
C LEU A 42 9.97 0.95 12.48
N ASN A 43 9.54 -0.26 12.78
CA ASN A 43 10.43 -1.39 13.07
C ASN A 43 10.54 -2.30 11.84
N GLY A 44 11.73 -2.85 11.59
CA GLY A 44 11.97 -3.75 10.47
C GLY A 44 11.82 -3.09 9.09
N ARG A 45 11.46 -3.88 8.07
CA ARG A 45 11.22 -3.38 6.72
C ARG A 45 9.78 -2.88 6.57
N ALA A 46 9.60 -1.76 5.86
CA ALA A 46 8.28 -1.34 5.41
C ALA A 46 7.62 -2.43 4.57
N ASN A 47 6.33 -2.69 4.84
CA ASN A 47 5.50 -3.64 4.11
C ASN A 47 4.40 -2.94 3.27
N VAL A 48 4.16 -1.65 3.52
CA VAL A 48 3.23 -0.80 2.77
C VAL A 48 3.98 0.45 2.35
N LEU A 49 3.84 0.82 1.08
CA LEU A 49 4.42 2.04 0.54
C LEU A 49 3.32 2.95 0.01
N ILE A 50 3.27 4.19 0.51
CA ILE A 50 2.36 5.23 0.02
C ILE A 50 3.15 6.18 -0.86
N MET A 51 2.71 6.34 -2.11
CA MET A 51 3.39 7.12 -3.14
C MET A 51 2.89 8.58 -3.18
N PRO A 52 3.74 9.56 -3.56
CA PRO A 52 3.36 10.97 -3.56
C PRO A 52 2.33 11.38 -4.63
N ASN A 53 2.29 10.61 -5.72
CA ASN A 53 1.40 10.78 -6.86
C ASN A 53 1.28 9.47 -7.67
N MET A 54 0.42 9.49 -8.68
CA MET A 54 0.11 8.36 -9.55
C MET A 54 1.29 7.96 -10.46
N ASP A 55 2.09 8.93 -10.92
CA ASP A 55 3.24 8.66 -11.78
C ASP A 55 4.32 7.86 -11.04
N ALA A 56 4.68 8.29 -9.82
CA ALA A 56 5.63 7.58 -8.97
C ALA A 56 5.13 6.16 -8.64
N ALA A 57 3.83 6.01 -8.36
CA ALA A 57 3.22 4.70 -8.13
C ALA A 57 3.29 3.80 -9.37
N SER A 58 2.99 4.35 -10.54
CA SER A 58 2.96 3.60 -11.80
C SER A 58 4.36 3.16 -12.21
N ILE A 59 5.36 4.05 -12.08
CA ILE A 59 6.77 3.73 -12.35
C ILE A 59 7.27 2.66 -11.38
N ALA A 60 7.05 2.82 -10.08
CA ALA A 60 7.50 1.86 -9.08
C ALA A 60 6.86 0.47 -9.28
N LEU A 61 5.54 0.43 -9.53
CA LEU A 61 4.84 -0.81 -9.82
C LEU A 61 5.35 -1.48 -11.10
N GLY A 62 5.59 -0.69 -12.15
CA GLY A 62 6.18 -1.18 -13.40
C GLY A 62 7.56 -1.80 -13.18
N LEU A 63 8.45 -1.12 -12.46
CA LEU A 63 9.78 -1.62 -12.12
C LEU A 63 9.72 -2.93 -11.31
N ILE A 64 8.88 -2.99 -10.27
CA ILE A 64 8.72 -4.20 -9.47
C ILE A 64 8.21 -5.36 -10.34
N ARG A 65 7.24 -5.11 -11.22
CA ARG A 65 6.71 -6.15 -12.13
C ARG A 65 7.72 -6.63 -13.16
N SER A 66 8.60 -5.76 -13.63
CA SER A 66 9.61 -6.11 -14.65
C SER A 66 10.84 -6.80 -14.06
N LEU A 67 11.22 -6.45 -12.83
CA LEU A 67 12.44 -6.94 -12.18
C LEU A 67 12.20 -8.16 -11.29
N THR A 68 10.95 -8.48 -10.95
CA THR A 68 10.63 -9.56 -10.03
C THR A 68 9.59 -10.50 -10.63
N ASN A 69 9.63 -11.76 -10.21
CA ASN A 69 8.54 -12.72 -10.47
C ASN A 69 7.42 -12.60 -9.44
N ALA A 70 7.28 -11.44 -8.80
CA ALA A 70 6.25 -11.22 -7.78
C ALA A 70 4.86 -11.31 -8.42
N ARG A 71 3.98 -12.08 -7.77
CA ARG A 71 2.59 -12.19 -8.20
C ARG A 71 1.87 -10.89 -7.88
N LEU A 72 1.50 -10.12 -8.90
CA LEU A 72 0.59 -8.99 -8.70
C LEU A 72 -0.81 -9.51 -8.36
N VAL A 73 -1.38 -9.00 -7.27
CA VAL A 73 -2.79 -9.18 -6.89
C VAL A 73 -3.42 -7.79 -6.81
N GLY A 74 -4.41 -7.51 -7.65
CA GLY A 74 -5.00 -6.17 -7.84
C GLY A 74 -5.18 -5.82 -9.32
N PRO A 75 -5.50 -4.55 -9.66
CA PRO A 75 -5.61 -3.38 -8.79
C PRO A 75 -6.88 -3.39 -7.92
N PHE A 76 -6.77 -2.87 -6.70
CA PHE A 76 -7.90 -2.71 -5.79
C PHE A 76 -8.26 -1.24 -5.63
N LEU A 77 -9.56 -0.94 -5.65
CA LEU A 77 -10.09 0.38 -5.35
C LEU A 77 -10.57 0.37 -3.90
N TYR A 78 -10.24 1.42 -3.17
CA TYR A 78 -10.63 1.62 -1.77
C TYR A 78 -11.31 2.99 -1.62
N GLY A 79 -12.14 3.14 -0.59
CA GLY A 79 -12.84 4.40 -0.29
C GLY A 79 -14.21 4.57 -0.96
N LEU A 80 -14.72 3.55 -1.64
CA LEU A 80 -16.08 3.54 -2.17
C LEU A 80 -17.10 3.13 -1.08
N GLU A 81 -18.30 3.69 -1.15
CA GLU A 81 -19.40 3.36 -0.24
C GLU A 81 -19.76 1.86 -0.33
N LYS A 82 -19.82 1.33 -1.56
CA LYS A 82 -19.98 -0.09 -1.87
C LYS A 82 -18.73 -0.63 -2.59
N PRO A 83 -18.31 -1.88 -2.34
CA PRO A 83 -17.12 -2.42 -2.98
C PRO A 83 -17.34 -2.59 -4.48
N ALA A 84 -16.55 -1.88 -5.27
CA ALA A 84 -16.53 -1.98 -6.72
C ALA A 84 -15.08 -1.87 -7.21
N HIS A 85 -14.74 -2.65 -8.23
CA HIS A 85 -13.38 -2.69 -8.78
C HIS A 85 -13.42 -2.70 -10.30
N ILE A 86 -12.44 -2.05 -10.93
CA ILE A 86 -12.31 -1.99 -12.38
C ILE A 86 -11.31 -3.04 -12.83
N LEU A 87 -11.75 -3.93 -13.72
CA LEU A 87 -10.88 -4.90 -14.40
C LEU A 87 -10.31 -4.27 -15.67
N ILE A 88 -9.05 -4.57 -15.97
CA ILE A 88 -8.45 -4.27 -17.27
C ILE A 88 -8.42 -5.54 -18.14
N PRO A 89 -8.45 -5.45 -19.48
CA PRO A 89 -8.54 -6.63 -20.35
C PRO A 89 -7.44 -7.67 -20.17
N SER A 90 -6.28 -7.27 -19.64
CA SER A 90 -5.14 -8.16 -19.39
C SER A 90 -5.24 -8.97 -18.08
N VAL A 91 -6.34 -8.84 -17.32
CA VAL A 91 -6.54 -9.61 -16.08
C VAL A 91 -6.87 -11.07 -16.41
N SER A 92 -6.04 -11.99 -15.91
CA SER A 92 -6.28 -13.44 -16.04
C SER A 92 -7.54 -13.90 -15.30
N GLY A 93 -8.08 -15.09 -15.66
CA GLY A 93 -9.21 -15.69 -14.93
C GLY A 93 -8.96 -15.87 -13.42
N ARG A 94 -7.72 -16.18 -13.01
CA ARG A 94 -7.34 -16.20 -11.58
C ARG A 94 -7.38 -14.81 -10.94
N GLY A 95 -7.07 -13.76 -11.70
CA GLY A 95 -7.18 -12.38 -11.23
C GLY A 95 -8.63 -11.98 -10.98
N ILE A 96 -9.55 -12.40 -11.86
CA ILE A 96 -10.99 -12.20 -11.68
C ILE A 96 -11.46 -12.92 -10.40
N LEU A 97 -11.11 -14.19 -10.23
CA LEU A 97 -11.48 -14.96 -9.03
C LEU A 97 -10.97 -14.28 -7.74
N ASN A 98 -9.71 -13.84 -7.73
CA ASN A 98 -9.13 -13.15 -6.58
C ASN A 98 -9.86 -11.83 -6.27
N MET A 99 -10.27 -11.08 -7.31
CA MET A 99 -11.05 -9.85 -7.15
C MET A 99 -12.45 -10.13 -6.59
N THR A 100 -13.16 -11.14 -7.10
CA THR A 100 -14.48 -11.53 -6.59
C THR A 100 -14.39 -11.96 -5.12
N ALA A 101 -13.38 -12.75 -4.76
CA ALA A 101 -13.16 -13.15 -3.37
C ALA A 101 -12.89 -11.94 -2.46
N MET A 102 -12.09 -10.96 -2.94
CA MET A 102 -11.82 -9.73 -2.19
C MET A 102 -13.07 -8.89 -1.98
N ILE A 103 -13.94 -8.78 -2.98
CA ILE A 103 -15.23 -8.07 -2.86
C ILE A 103 -16.10 -8.74 -1.78
N GLY A 104 -16.24 -10.07 -1.84
CA GLY A 104 -17.01 -10.82 -0.84
C GLY A 104 -16.48 -10.60 0.58
N ALA A 105 -15.16 -10.71 0.77
CA ALA A 105 -14.51 -10.45 2.04
C ALA A 105 -14.72 -9.00 2.53
N SER A 106 -14.68 -8.01 1.62
CA SER A 106 -14.87 -6.60 1.95
C SER A 106 -16.30 -6.29 2.41
N ILE A 107 -17.30 -6.96 1.83
CA ILE A 107 -18.70 -6.85 2.27
C ILE A 107 -18.84 -7.41 3.68
N HIS A 108 -18.28 -8.60 3.92
CA HIS A 108 -18.35 -9.25 5.23
C HIS A 108 -17.67 -8.41 6.32
N ALA A 109 -16.47 -7.91 6.08
CA ALA A 109 -15.74 -7.06 7.03
C ALA A 109 -16.50 -5.76 7.37
N LYS A 110 -17.21 -5.14 6.40
CA LYS A 110 -18.06 -3.98 6.67
C LYS A 110 -19.28 -4.31 7.52
N SER A 111 -19.85 -5.53 7.39
CA SER A 111 -20.99 -5.95 8.22
C SER A 111 -20.62 -6.21 9.68
N GLU A 112 -19.36 -6.55 9.98
CA GLU A 112 -18.89 -6.76 11.36
C GLU A 112 -18.47 -5.46 12.08
N GLN A 113 -18.26 -4.38 11.33
CA GLN A 113 -17.87 -3.06 11.87
C GLN A 113 -19.06 -2.11 12.09
N SER A 114 -20.28 -2.51 11.71
CA SER A 114 -21.51 -1.71 11.84
C SER A 114 -22.42 -2.23 12.95
#